data_AF-A0A484XPN5-F1
#
_entry.id   AF-A0A484XPN5-F1
#
_cell.length_a   1.000
_cell.length_b   1.000
_cell.length_c   1.000
_cell.angle_alpha   90.00
_cell.angle_beta   90.00
_cell.angle_gamma   90.00
#
_symmetry.space_group_name_H-M   'P 1'
#
loop_
_entity.id
_entity.type
_entity.pdbx_description
1 polymer ?
#
loop_
_entity_poly.entity_id
_entity_poly.type
_entity_poly.pdbx_seq_one_letter_code
_entity_poly.pdbx_strand_id
1 'polypeptide(L)'
;MLDTSVSDILFENGEVTGVRLTTEENETFTVDAKSVIVATGGFSANSQMVVKYRPDLDGFVTTNHKGATGGGIALLERIGAGTVDMGEIQIHPTVEQKHLVPDF
;
A
#
# COMPACT_ATOMS: atom_id res chain seq x y z
N MET A 1 15.92 6.43 -3.78
CA MET A 1 16.43 6.14 -2.42
C MET A 1 15.78 4.83 -2.00
N LEU A 2 16.58 3.85 -1.58
CA LEU A 2 16.03 2.64 -0.96
C LEU A 2 15.70 2.96 0.51
N ASP A 3 14.94 2.08 1.16
CA ASP A 3 14.62 2.16 2.60
C ASP A 3 14.06 3.54 3.02
N THR A 4 13.27 4.13 2.13
CA THR A 4 12.61 5.42 2.29
C THR A 4 11.16 5.28 1.85
N SER A 5 10.23 5.61 2.73
CA SER A 5 8.79 5.56 2.49
C SER A 5 8.22 6.96 2.31
N VAL A 6 7.14 7.09 1.53
CA VAL A 6 6.34 8.31 1.50
C VAL A 6 5.31 8.22 2.63
N SER A 7 5.32 9.18 3.55
CA SER A 7 4.38 9.25 4.68
C SER A 7 3.21 10.19 4.42
N ASP A 8 3.40 11.18 3.52
CA ASP A 8 2.35 12.09 3.10
C ASP A 8 2.56 12.63 1.68
N ILE A 9 1.46 12.90 0.98
CA ILE A 9 1.45 13.71 -0.25
C ILE A 9 1.03 15.12 0.18
N LEU A 10 1.87 16.11 -0.10
CA LEU A 10 1.55 17.50 0.20
C LEU A 10 0.60 18.01 -0.89
N PHE A 11 -0.61 18.39 -0.47
CA PHE A 11 -1.69 18.76 -1.36
C PHE A 11 -2.37 20.03 -0.85
N GLU A 12 -2.25 21.12 -1.60
CA GLU A 12 -2.71 22.45 -1.21
C GLU A 12 -3.46 23.09 -2.38
N ASN A 13 -4.59 23.73 -2.11
CA ASN A 13 -5.40 24.44 -3.11
C ASN A 13 -5.78 23.59 -4.34
N GLY A 14 -5.92 22.28 -4.18
CA GLY A 14 -6.26 21.37 -5.26
C GLY A 14 -5.06 20.89 -6.09
N GLU A 15 -3.84 21.23 -5.68
CA GLU A 15 -2.61 20.87 -6.39
C GLU A 15 -1.62 20.14 -5.48
N VAL A 16 -0.84 19.24 -6.06
CA VAL A 16 0.29 18.60 -5.38
C VAL A 16 1.45 19.59 -5.31
N THR A 17 2.04 19.74 -4.12
CA THR A 17 3.19 20.60 -3.88
C THR A 17 4.46 19.81 -3.53
N GLY A 18 4.34 18.53 -3.17
CA GLY A 18 5.47 17.67 -2.84
C GLY A 18 5.09 16.39 -2.12
N VAL A 19 6.08 15.75 -1.52
CA VAL A 19 5.90 14.56 -0.68
C VAL A 19 6.72 14.68 0.60
N ARG A 20 6.20 14.11 1.69
CA ARG A 20 6.96 13.87 2.91
C ARG A 20 7.51 12.46 2.89
N LEU A 21 8.81 12.34 3.09
CA LEU A 21 9.54 11.08 3.12
C LEU A 21 9.94 10.75 4.55
N THR A 22 10.00 9.46 4.85
CA THR A 22 10.49 8.91 6.12
C THR A 22 11.47 7.78 5.82
N THR A 23 12.71 7.88 6.32
CA THR A 23 13.72 6.81 6.21
C THR A 23 13.49 5.71 7.24
N GLU A 24 14.22 4.59 7.12
CA GLU A 24 14.20 3.51 8.12
C GLU A 24 14.71 3.96 9.49
N GLU A 25 15.60 4.96 9.55
CA GLU A 25 16.07 5.62 10.77
C GLU A 25 15.03 6.59 11.38
N ASN A 26 13.83 6.67 10.78
CA ASN A 26 12.74 7.59 11.14
C ASN A 26 13.08 9.08 10.93
N GLU A 27 14.05 9.39 10.08
CA GLU A 27 14.29 10.76 9.66
C GLU A 27 13.23 11.19 8.66
N THR A 28 12.68 12.40 8.84
CA THR A 28 11.64 12.94 7.96
C THR A 28 12.13 14.17 7.20
N PHE A 29 11.90 14.20 5.89
CA PHE A 29 12.19 15.37 5.06
C PHE A 29 11.19 15.51 3.92
N THR A 30 11.10 16.71 3.37
CA THR A 30 10.19 17.04 2.28
C THR A 30 10.95 17.11 0.96
N VAL A 31 10.32 16.61 -0.10
CA VAL A 31 10.74 16.86 -1.47
C VAL A 31 9.63 17.64 -2.16
N ASP A 32 9.92 18.89 -2.52
CA ASP A 32 9.02 19.73 -3.31
C ASP A 32 8.93 19.19 -4.74
N ALA A 33 7.71 19.03 -5.23
CA ALA A 33 7.46 18.49 -6.56
C ALA A 33 6.15 19.04 -7.14
N LYS A 34 6.19 19.44 -8.41
CA LYS A 34 5.00 19.86 -9.16
C LYS A 34 4.10 18.70 -9.58
N SER A 35 4.64 17.48 -9.56
CA SER A 35 3.94 16.27 -9.97
C SER A 35 4.46 15.09 -9.19
N VAL A 36 3.55 14.20 -8.81
CA VAL A 36 3.86 12.95 -8.09
C VAL A 36 3.21 11.80 -8.86
N ILE A 37 4.00 10.77 -9.14
CA ILE A 37 3.52 9.53 -9.75
C ILE A 37 3.43 8.48 -8.66
N VAL A 38 2.23 7.92 -8.46
CA VAL A 38 2.02 6.82 -7.50
C VAL A 38 2.08 5.49 -8.25
N ALA A 39 3.14 4.72 -7.97
CA ALA A 39 3.40 3.42 -8.58
C ALA A 39 3.70 2.37 -7.50
N THR A 40 2.87 2.33 -6.46
CA THR A 40 3.13 1.61 -5.19
C THR A 40 2.65 0.16 -5.16
N GLY A 41 2.09 -0.34 -6.26
CA GLY A 41 1.53 -1.69 -6.33
C GLY A 41 0.17 -1.82 -5.62
N GLY A 42 -0.19 -3.07 -5.29
CA GLY A 42 -1.49 -3.42 -4.70
C GLY A 42 -1.47 -3.62 -3.19
N PHE A 43 -2.50 -4.30 -2.67
CA PHE A 43 -2.74 -4.51 -1.24
C PHE A 43 -2.92 -5.99 -0.84
N SER A 44 -2.56 -6.95 -1.69
CA SER A 44 -2.79 -8.38 -1.44
C SER A 44 -2.01 -8.94 -0.24
N ALA A 45 -0.94 -8.27 0.23
CA ALA A 45 -0.22 -8.64 1.44
C ALA A 45 -0.79 -8.01 2.72
N ASN A 46 -1.85 -7.20 2.62
CA ASN A 46 -2.57 -6.61 3.74
C ASN A 46 -3.88 -7.35 3.97
N SER A 47 -3.85 -8.38 4.82
CA SER A 47 -5.01 -9.23 5.10
C SER A 47 -6.22 -8.44 5.61
N GLN A 48 -6.01 -7.41 6.42
CA GLN A 48 -7.09 -6.56 6.92
C GLN A 48 -7.78 -5.80 5.79
N MET A 49 -7.02 -5.24 4.85
CA MET A 49 -7.57 -4.53 3.70
C MET A 49 -8.24 -5.48 2.70
N VAL A 50 -7.68 -6.68 2.49
CA VAL A 50 -8.32 -7.74 1.70
C VAL A 50 -9.68 -8.12 2.31
N VAL A 51 -9.71 -8.47 3.60
CA VAL A 51 -10.93 -8.88 4.32
C VAL A 51 -11.95 -7.74 4.38
N LYS A 52 -11.52 -6.47 4.46
CA LYS A 52 -12.42 -5.31 4.36
C LYS A 52 -13.26 -5.32 3.06
N TYR A 53 -12.65 -5.67 1.93
CA TYR A 53 -13.32 -5.66 0.62
C TYR A 53 -13.90 -7.02 0.22
N ARG A 54 -13.33 -8.12 0.73
CA ARG A 54 -13.74 -9.51 0.48
C ARG A 54 -13.64 -10.34 1.77
N PRO A 55 -14.65 -10.26 2.65
CA PRO A 55 -14.64 -10.96 3.94
C PRO A 55 -14.53 -12.50 3.80
N ASP A 56 -14.98 -13.05 2.69
CA ASP A 56 -14.88 -14.47 2.35
C ASP A 56 -13.44 -14.95 2.09
N LEU A 57 -12.48 -14.03 1.97
CA LEU A 57 -11.05 -14.33 1.81
C LEU A 57 -10.27 -14.30 3.12
N ASP A 58 -10.93 -14.31 4.28
CA ASP A 58 -10.23 -14.46 5.56
C ASP A 58 -9.40 -15.74 5.60
N GLY A 59 -8.16 -15.63 6.07
CA GLY A 59 -7.17 -16.70 6.08
C GLY A 59 -6.52 -17.03 4.72
N PHE A 60 -6.86 -16.36 3.61
CA PHE A 60 -6.19 -16.59 2.33
C PHE A 60 -4.74 -16.10 2.35
N VAL A 61 -3.87 -16.86 1.67
CA VAL A 61 -2.43 -16.55 1.54
C VAL A 61 -2.15 -15.66 0.33
N THR A 62 -1.16 -14.78 0.46
CA THR A 62 -0.68 -13.94 -0.64
C THR A 62 0.50 -14.59 -1.37
N THR A 63 0.54 -14.43 -2.69
CA THR A 63 1.72 -14.75 -3.52
C THR A 63 2.68 -13.56 -3.67
N ASN A 64 2.31 -12.39 -3.16
CA ASN A 64 3.02 -11.14 -3.41
C ASN A 64 4.12 -10.90 -2.36
N HIS A 65 5.04 -9.99 -2.70
CA HIS A 65 6.04 -9.52 -1.76
C HIS A 65 5.40 -8.80 -0.56
N LYS A 66 6.08 -8.82 0.59
CA LYS A 66 5.61 -8.23 1.87
C LYS A 66 5.23 -6.73 1.80
N GLY A 67 5.69 -6.02 0.77
CA GLY A 67 5.44 -4.59 0.59
C GLY A 67 4.14 -4.25 -0.14
N ALA A 68 3.43 -5.24 -0.70
CA ALA A 68 2.15 -5.04 -1.41
C ALA A 68 1.00 -4.82 -0.42
N THR A 69 1.07 -3.75 0.37
CA THR A 69 0.18 -3.49 1.52
C THR A 69 -0.89 -2.42 1.27
N GLY A 70 -0.89 -1.78 0.10
CA GLY A 70 -1.87 -0.74 -0.25
C GLY A 70 -1.54 0.66 0.27
N GLY A 71 -0.32 0.90 0.78
CA GLY A 71 0.03 2.19 1.38
C GLY A 71 -0.23 3.41 0.47
N GLY A 72 0.07 3.32 -0.83
CA GLY A 72 -0.21 4.42 -1.75
C GLY A 72 -1.70 4.65 -2.00
N ILE A 73 -2.55 3.62 -1.93
CA ILE A 73 -4.01 3.76 -2.02
C ILE A 73 -4.50 4.57 -0.82
N ALA A 74 -4.04 4.22 0.39
CA ALA A 74 -4.41 4.95 1.61
C ALA A 74 -3.96 6.42 1.59
N LEU A 75 -2.76 6.71 1.06
CA LEU A 75 -2.29 8.10 0.88
C LEU A 75 -3.17 8.89 -0.09
N LEU A 76 -3.59 8.27 -1.19
CA LEU A 76 -4.46 8.91 -2.18
C LEU A 76 -5.87 9.14 -1.63
N GLU A 77 -6.45 8.16 -0.94
CA GLU A 77 -7.77 8.32 -0.28
C GLU A 77 -7.75 9.47 0.75
N ARG A 78 -6.65 9.65 1.50
CA ARG A 78 -6.49 10.76 2.47
C ARG A 78 -6.57 12.14 1.82
N ILE A 79 -6.15 12.28 0.56
CA ILE A 79 -6.24 13.54 -0.19
C ILE A 79 -7.49 13.61 -1.09
N GLY A 80 -8.46 12.73 -0.88
CA GLY A 80 -9.77 12.76 -1.54
C GLY A 80 -9.83 12.05 -2.90
N ALA A 81 -8.83 11.23 -3.25
CA ALA A 81 -8.91 10.42 -4.45
C ALA A 81 -9.98 9.33 -4.30
N GLY A 82 -10.75 9.11 -5.36
CA GLY A 82 -11.66 7.96 -5.45
C GLY A 82 -10.91 6.67 -5.76
N THR A 83 -11.52 5.54 -5.38
CA THR A 83 -11.07 4.19 -5.77
C THR A 83 -12.13 3.54 -6.66
N VAL A 84 -11.73 2.53 -7.43
CA VAL A 84 -12.61 1.72 -8.28
C VAL A 84 -12.25 0.25 -8.10
N ASP A 85 -13.26 -0.63 -8.18
CA ASP A 85 -13.10 -2.08 -8.23
C ASP A 85 -12.27 -2.71 -7.09
N MET A 86 -12.25 -2.09 -5.92
CA MET A 86 -11.47 -2.56 -4.77
C MET A 86 -11.87 -3.97 -4.27
N GLY A 87 -13.07 -4.44 -4.62
CA GLY A 87 -13.55 -5.80 -4.32
C GLY A 87 -13.11 -6.87 -5.32
N GLU A 88 -12.56 -6.48 -6.47
CA GLU A 88 -12.14 -7.38 -7.55
C GLU A 88 -10.76 -7.98 -7.26
N ILE A 89 -10.71 -8.82 -6.22
CA ILE A 89 -9.49 -9.49 -5.76
C ILE A 89 -9.35 -10.85 -6.45
N GLN A 90 -8.28 -11.01 -7.23
CA GLN A 90 -7.93 -12.27 -7.86
C GLN A 90 -7.18 -13.18 -6.89
N ILE A 91 -7.59 -14.45 -6.85
CA ILE A 91 -6.88 -15.50 -6.12
C ILE A 91 -6.30 -16.51 -7.10
N HIS A 92 -5.08 -16.97 -6.81
CA HIS A 92 -4.47 -18.07 -7.52
C HIS A 92 -4.82 -19.41 -6.82
N PRO A 93 -5.36 -20.42 -7.52
CA PRO A 93 -5.93 -21.62 -6.88
C PRO A 93 -4.88 -22.60 -6.32
N THR A 94 -3.64 -22.57 -6.82
CA THR A 94 -2.58 -23.51 -6.44
C THR A 94 -1.41 -22.80 -5.78
N VAL A 95 -1.67 -22.12 -4.67
CA VAL A 95 -0.65 -21.44 -3.86
C VAL A 95 -0.27 -22.33 -2.68
N GLU A 96 1.00 -22.27 -2.28
CA GLU A 96 1.49 -22.87 -1.06
C GLU A 96 0.73 -22.26 0.14
N GLN A 97 0.00 -23.09 0.88
CA GLN A 97 -0.91 -22.65 1.95
C GLN A 97 -0.29 -22.69 3.34
N LYS A 98 0.94 -23.22 3.49
CA LYS A 98 1.54 -23.27 4.81
C LYS A 98 1.88 -21.83 5.16
N HIS A 99 1.16 -21.32 6.15
CA HIS A 99 1.76 -20.33 7.02
C HIS A 99 3.11 -20.90 7.41
N LEU A 100 4.19 -20.17 7.13
CA LEU A 100 5.50 -20.48 7.68
C LEU A 100 5.26 -20.79 9.15
N VAL A 101 5.36 -22.07 9.49
CA VAL A 101 5.28 -22.52 10.87
C VAL A 101 6.38 -21.73 11.56
N PRO A 102 6.12 -21.04 12.68
CA PRO A 102 7.17 -20.36 13.41
C PRO A 102 8.04 -21.43 14.08
N ASP A 103 8.89 -22.08 13.30
CA ASP A 103 9.83 -23.09 13.74
C ASP A 103 11.21 -22.74 13.16
N PHE A 104 11.84 -21.74 13.77
CA PHE A 104 13.20 -21.68 14.33
C PHE A 104 13.57 -20.24 14.73
#